data_AF-A0A9E5NX94-F1
#
_entry.id   AF-A0A9E5NX94-F1
#
_cell.length_a   1.000
_cell.length_b   1.000
_cell.length_c   1.000
_cell.angle_alpha   90.00
_cell.angle_beta   90.00
_cell.angle_gamma   90.00
#
_symmetry.space_group_name_H-M   'P 1'
#
loop_
_entity.id
_entity.type
_entity.pdbx_description
1 polymer ?
#
loop_
_entity_poly.entity_id
_entity_poly.type
_entity_poly.pdbx_seq_one_letter_code
_entity_poly.pdbx_strand_id
1 'polypeptide(L)'
;MIQPADPRARRNAAILLLVFSLLGTVAYFATDRFVTDLKELAWADPGLAVEQAGMAIKLLALTLGVFLAGFSAWLFHFSLRSARAGCFPPPGTRLIKERTTVTGEPARARARFGYVLAAVFATAAVVLPAYLWHTIDLLTRP
;
A
#
# COMPACT_ATOMS: atom_id res chain seq x y z
N MET A 1 -2.50 18.67 25.71
CA MET A 1 -3.57 19.25 24.87
C MET A 1 -4.41 18.12 24.30
N ILE A 2 -5.74 18.27 24.32
CA ILE A 2 -6.68 17.36 23.65
C ILE A 2 -6.96 17.94 22.28
N GLN A 3 -6.78 17.14 21.23
CA GLN A 3 -7.07 17.57 19.86
C GLN A 3 -8.46 17.03 19.45
N PRO A 4 -9.43 17.90 19.09
CA PRO A 4 -10.79 17.50 18.80
C PRO A 4 -10.89 16.69 17.51
N ALA A 5 -11.90 15.82 17.42
CA ALA A 5 -12.18 15.05 16.21
C ALA A 5 -12.70 15.97 15.09
N ASP A 6 -12.28 15.71 13.86
CA ASP A 6 -12.75 16.42 12.66
C ASP A 6 -13.89 15.63 11.99
N PRO A 7 -15.13 16.16 11.94
CA PRO A 7 -16.26 15.50 11.29
C PRO A 7 -16.02 15.23 9.80
N ARG A 8 -15.25 16.10 9.11
CA ARG A 8 -14.92 15.93 7.69
C ARG A 8 -14.00 14.74 7.48
N ALA A 9 -13.08 14.48 8.42
CA ALA A 9 -12.20 13.31 8.37
C ALA A 9 -12.98 12.00 8.50
N ARG A 10 -14.02 11.97 9.35
CA ARG A 10 -14.92 10.80 9.46
C ARG A 10 -15.67 10.53 8.16
N ARG A 11 -16.24 11.57 7.54
CA ARG A 11 -16.92 11.44 6.25
C ARG A 11 -15.97 10.95 5.16
N ASN A 12 -14.77 11.51 5.07
CA ASN A 12 -13.78 11.09 4.09
C ASN A 12 -13.32 9.65 4.33
N ALA A 13 -13.12 9.23 5.58
CA ALA A 13 -12.79 7.85 5.91
C ALA A 13 -13.89 6.86 5.49
N ALA A 14 -15.17 7.22 5.71
CA ALA A 14 -16.30 6.40 5.27
C ALA A 14 -16.39 6.31 3.74
N ILE A 15 -16.19 7.43 3.03
CA ILE A 15 -16.16 7.44 1.56
C ILE A 15 -15.00 6.59 1.04
N LEU A 16 -13.80 6.75 1.60
CA LEU A 16 -12.64 5.95 1.22
C LEU A 16 -12.90 4.46 1.45
N LEU A 17 -13.47 4.08 2.59
CA LEU A 17 -13.80 2.69 2.89
C LEU A 17 -14.79 2.13 1.86
N LEU A 18 -15.85 2.87 1.53
CA LEU A 18 -16.82 2.46 0.51
C LEU A 18 -16.15 2.30 -0.87
N VAL A 19 -15.31 3.25 -1.27
CA VAL A 19 -14.56 3.19 -2.54
C VAL A 19 -13.62 1.99 -2.56
N PHE A 20 -12.84 1.75 -1.51
CA PHE A 20 -11.94 0.60 -1.43
C PHE A 20 -12.70 -0.73 -1.41
N SER A 21 -13.85 -0.79 -0.73
CA SER A 21 -14.71 -1.97 -0.77
C SER A 21 -15.21 -2.24 -2.19
N LEU A 22 -15.70 -1.22 -2.89
CA LEU A 22 -16.18 -1.36 -4.26
C LEU A 22 -15.06 -1.77 -5.22
N LEU A 23 -13.89 -1.12 -5.14
CA LEU A 23 -12.72 -1.47 -5.93
C LEU A 23 -12.25 -2.90 -5.65
N GLY A 24 -12.25 -3.32 -4.38
CA GLY A 24 -11.92 -4.70 -3.98
C GLY A 24 -12.88 -5.71 -4.59
N THR A 25 -14.18 -5.42 -4.59
CA THR A 25 -15.19 -6.27 -5.24
C THR A 25 -14.97 -6.37 -6.75
N VAL A 26 -14.73 -5.24 -7.43
CA VAL A 26 -14.46 -5.23 -8.87
C VAL A 26 -13.18 -6.01 -9.19
N ALA A 27 -12.11 -5.79 -8.43
CA ALA A 27 -10.84 -6.49 -8.60
C ALA A 27 -10.99 -8.01 -8.39
N TYR A 28 -11.79 -8.42 -7.40
CA TYR A 28 -12.09 -9.83 -7.16
C TYR A 28 -12.78 -10.48 -8.37
N PHE A 29 -13.86 -9.88 -8.89
CA PHE A 29 -14.56 -10.42 -10.06
C PHE A 29 -13.69 -10.41 -11.33
N ALA A 30 -12.88 -9.37 -11.52
CA ALA A 30 -11.94 -9.32 -12.64
C ALA A 30 -10.89 -10.43 -12.56
N THR A 31 -10.37 -10.69 -11.35
CA THR A 31 -9.38 -11.76 -11.12
C THR A 31 -9.98 -13.14 -11.33
N ASP A 32 -11.22 -13.37 -10.86
CA ASP A 32 -11.93 -14.64 -11.03
C ASP A 32 -12.15 -15.00 -12.51
N ARG A 33 -12.58 -14.01 -13.31
CA ARG A 33 -12.70 -14.17 -14.77
C ARG A 33 -11.35 -14.44 -15.41
N PHE A 34 -10.35 -13.62 -15.10
CA PHE A 34 -9.00 -13.77 -15.64
C PHE A 34 -8.40 -15.16 -15.35
N VAL A 35 -8.61 -15.70 -14.15
CA VAL A 35 -8.14 -17.04 -13.77
C VAL A 35 -8.88 -18.13 -14.55
N THR A 36 -10.15 -17.95 -14.83
CA THR A 36 -10.94 -18.89 -15.63
C THR A 36 -10.46 -18.90 -17.08
N ASP A 37 -10.31 -17.70 -17.68
CA ASP A 37 -9.78 -17.53 -19.04
C ASP A 37 -8.37 -18.12 -19.17
N LEU A 38 -7.51 -17.91 -18.17
CA LEU A 38 -6.17 -18.49 -18.13
C LEU A 38 -6.19 -20.02 -18.06
N LYS A 39 -7.14 -20.62 -17.32
CA LYS A 39 -7.25 -22.09 -17.24
C LYS A 39 -7.66 -22.68 -18.57
N GLU A 40 -8.63 -22.08 -19.24
CA GLU A 40 -9.05 -22.50 -20.58
C GLU A 40 -7.90 -22.36 -21.58
N LEU A 41 -7.18 -21.23 -21.53
CA LEU A 41 -6.03 -20.99 -22.38
C LEU A 41 -4.89 -21.98 -22.10
N ALA A 42 -4.64 -22.34 -20.85
CA ALA A 42 -3.59 -23.28 -20.48
C ALA A 42 -3.81 -24.69 -21.06
N TRP A 43 -5.07 -25.09 -21.31
CA TRP A 43 -5.37 -26.34 -21.99
C TRP A 43 -5.17 -26.28 -23.50
N ALA A 44 -5.35 -25.10 -24.11
CA ALA A 44 -5.22 -24.91 -25.55
C ALA A 44 -3.78 -24.59 -25.99
N ASP A 45 -3.13 -23.67 -25.28
CA ASP A 45 -1.75 -23.23 -25.51
C ASP A 45 -1.08 -22.85 -24.17
N PRO A 46 -0.35 -23.81 -23.56
CA PRO A 46 0.34 -23.57 -22.30
C PRO A 46 1.37 -22.44 -22.37
N GLY A 47 2.00 -22.21 -23.53
CA GLY A 47 3.04 -21.19 -23.70
C GLY A 47 2.44 -19.79 -23.60
N LEU A 48 1.36 -19.56 -24.34
CA LEU A 48 0.65 -18.28 -24.32
C LEU A 48 0.01 -17.99 -22.95
N ALA A 49 -0.49 -19.03 -22.27
CA ALA A 49 -1.05 -18.89 -20.92
C ALA A 49 0.00 -18.43 -19.89
N VAL A 50 1.22 -18.99 -19.93
CA VAL A 50 2.33 -18.58 -19.06
C VAL A 50 2.76 -17.14 -19.35
N GLU A 51 2.82 -16.73 -20.62
CA GLU A 51 3.16 -15.35 -20.99
C GLU A 51 2.12 -14.35 -20.48
N GLN A 52 0.82 -14.60 -20.70
CA GLN A 52 -0.25 -13.73 -20.24
C GLN A 52 -0.32 -13.65 -18.71
N ALA A 53 -0.18 -14.78 -18.01
CA ALA A 53 -0.11 -14.81 -16.55
C ALA A 53 1.10 -14.01 -16.04
N GLY A 54 2.26 -14.19 -16.68
CA GLY A 54 3.48 -13.44 -16.36
C GLY A 54 3.30 -11.94 -16.51
N MET A 55 2.67 -11.48 -17.60
CA MET A 55 2.39 -10.06 -17.82
C MET A 55 1.45 -9.49 -16.75
N ALA A 56 0.38 -10.21 -16.41
CA ALA A 56 -0.56 -9.80 -15.37
C ALA A 56 0.11 -9.68 -14.00
N ILE A 57 0.95 -10.65 -13.61
CA ILE A 57 1.68 -10.59 -12.34
C ILE A 57 2.69 -9.42 -12.35
N LYS A 58 3.40 -9.17 -13.46
CA LYS A 58 4.30 -8.00 -13.59
C LYS A 58 3.56 -6.67 -13.39
N LEU A 59 2.38 -6.52 -14.00
CA LEU A 59 1.54 -5.33 -13.83
C LEU A 59 1.06 -5.16 -12.39
N LEU A 60 0.63 -6.24 -11.75
CA LEU A 60 0.19 -6.23 -10.35
C LEU A 60 1.35 -5.90 -9.41
N ALA A 61 2.53 -6.48 -9.65
CA ALA A 61 3.75 -6.21 -8.91
C ALA A 61 4.16 -4.73 -9.01
N LEU A 62 4.13 -4.15 -10.21
CA LEU A 62 4.43 -2.74 -10.43
C LEU A 62 3.42 -1.83 -9.70
N THR A 63 2.13 -2.12 -9.83
CA THR A 63 1.05 -1.35 -9.19
C THR A 63 1.21 -1.36 -7.66
N LEU A 64 1.48 -2.54 -7.09
CA LEU A 64 1.73 -2.69 -5.66
C LEU A 64 3.00 -1.95 -5.23
N GLY A 65 4.08 -2.02 -6.01
CA GLY A 65 5.32 -1.30 -5.77
C GLY A 65 5.11 0.22 -5.69
N VAL A 66 4.39 0.80 -6.66
CA VAL A 66 4.06 2.23 -6.67
C VAL A 66 3.23 2.62 -5.44
N PHE A 67 2.23 1.81 -5.08
CA PHE A 67 1.41 2.07 -3.89
C PHE A 67 2.23 2.04 -2.60
N LEU A 68 3.10 1.03 -2.43
CA LEU A 68 3.98 0.91 -1.27
C LEU A 68 4.99 2.06 -1.20
N ALA A 69 5.55 2.48 -2.34
CA ALA A 69 6.45 3.63 -2.41
C ALA A 69 5.74 4.93 -1.98
N GLY A 70 4.53 5.17 -2.48
CA GLY A 70 3.71 6.31 -2.09
C GLY A 70 3.35 6.30 -0.60
N PHE A 71 2.96 5.13 -0.07
CA PHE A 71 2.66 4.96 1.35
C PHE A 71 3.90 5.17 2.25
N SER A 72 5.05 4.64 1.83
CA SER A 72 6.33 4.87 2.51
C SER A 72 6.70 6.35 2.55
N ALA A 73 6.61 7.05 1.42
CA ALA A 73 6.90 8.48 1.33
C ALA A 73 5.97 9.30 2.24
N TRP A 74 4.68 8.96 2.25
CA TRP A 74 3.70 9.58 3.15
C TRP A 74 4.06 9.34 4.62
N LEU A 75 4.41 8.11 4.99
CA LEU A 75 4.76 7.75 6.36
C LEU A 75 6.06 8.43 6.82
N PHE A 76 7.06 8.49 5.93
CA PHE A 76 8.30 9.23 6.17
C PHE A 76 8.03 10.71 6.41
N HIS A 77 7.23 11.34 5.56
CA HIS A 77 6.82 12.73 5.72
C HIS A 77 6.06 12.98 7.03
N PHE A 78 5.15 12.06 7.39
CA PHE A 78 4.40 12.12 8.64
C PHE A 78 5.30 11.99 9.89
N SER A 79 6.25 11.06 9.86
CA SER A 79 7.29 10.91 10.89
C SER A 79 8.17 12.16 11.02
N LEU A 80 8.56 12.75 9.89
CA LEU A 80 9.35 13.98 9.87
C LEU A 80 8.61 15.16 10.49
N ARG A 81 7.33 15.32 10.17
CA ARG A 81 6.48 16.33 10.82
C ARG A 81 6.36 16.10 12.32
N SER A 82 6.18 14.85 12.74
CA SER A 82 6.08 14.48 14.16
C SER A 82 7.38 14.76 14.91
N ALA A 83 8.53 14.42 14.31
CA ALA A 83 9.85 14.67 14.87
C ALA A 83 10.15 16.17 15.02
N ARG A 84 9.83 16.97 13.98
CA ARG A 84 10.02 18.43 13.99
C ARG A 84 9.11 19.13 15.01
N ALA A 85 7.86 18.69 15.14
CA ALA A 85 6.91 19.27 16.08
C ALA A 85 7.14 18.83 17.55
N GLY A 86 7.93 17.78 17.78
CA GLY A 86 8.15 17.23 19.12
C GLY A 86 6.90 16.60 19.75
N CYS A 87 5.87 16.34 18.95
CA CYS A 87 4.58 15.83 19.40
C CYS A 87 3.96 14.85 18.39
N PHE A 88 3.14 13.94 18.91
CA PHE A 88 2.43 12.94 18.12
C PHE A 88 0.96 12.88 18.53
N PRO A 89 0.00 13.01 17.60
CA PRO A 89 0.16 13.31 16.17
C PRO A 89 0.68 14.75 15.94
N PRO A 90 1.28 15.05 14.76
CA PRO A 90 1.77 16.40 14.47
C PRO A 90 0.61 17.39 14.31
N PRO A 91 0.84 18.70 14.56
CA PRO A 91 -0.19 19.71 14.45
C PRO A 91 -0.77 19.78 13.03
N GLY A 92 -2.07 20.03 12.93
CA GLY A 92 -2.82 20.04 11.67
C GLY A 92 -3.22 18.66 11.15
N THR A 93 -2.91 17.57 11.86
CA THR A 93 -3.41 16.23 11.52
C THR A 93 -4.91 16.15 11.80
N ARG A 94 -5.70 15.70 10.83
CA ARG A 94 -7.13 15.47 11.02
C ARG A 94 -7.37 14.16 11.75
N LEU A 95 -8.05 14.20 12.89
CA LEU A 95 -8.29 13.03 13.73
C LEU A 95 -9.73 12.56 13.61
N ILE A 96 -9.90 11.25 13.49
CA ILE A 96 -11.23 10.59 13.45
C ILE A 96 -11.84 10.51 14.86
N LYS A 97 -10.99 10.39 15.88
CA LYS A 97 -11.36 10.36 17.30
C LYS A 97 -10.46 11.31 18.07
N GLU A 98 -11.00 11.94 19.10
CA GLU A 98 -10.21 12.74 20.02
C GLU A 98 -9.03 11.93 20.56
N ARG A 99 -7.85 12.54 20.54
CA ARG A 99 -6.64 11.95 21.11
C ARG A 99 -5.88 13.01 21.89
N THR A 100 -5.29 12.55 22.98
CA THR A 100 -4.28 13.31 23.70
C THR A 100 -2.99 13.33 22.88
N THR A 101 -2.46 14.53 22.67
CA THR A 101 -1.16 14.70 22.04
C THR A 101 -0.08 14.20 23.00
N VAL A 102 0.76 13.28 22.53
CA VAL A 102 1.94 12.82 23.26
C VAL A 102 3.11 13.74 22.92
N THR A 103 3.88 14.18 23.90
CA THR A 103 5.02 15.10 23.75
C THR A 103 6.30 14.50 24.33
N GLY A 104 7.45 15.05 23.92
CA GLY A 104 8.76 14.66 24.48
C GLY A 104 9.30 13.33 23.92
N GLU A 105 10.05 12.59 24.73
CA GLU A 105 10.70 11.33 24.31
C GLU A 105 9.73 10.28 23.73
N PRO A 106 8.53 10.05 24.29
CA PRO A 106 7.59 9.10 23.70
C PRO A 106 7.12 9.52 22.29
N ALA A 107 7.04 10.82 21.99
CA ALA A 107 6.71 11.30 20.64
C ALA A 107 7.86 11.05 19.65
N ARG A 108 9.11 11.25 20.10
CA ARG A 108 10.31 10.96 19.32
C ARG A 108 10.44 9.46 19.02
N ALA A 109 10.15 8.60 19.99
CA ALA A 109 10.14 7.14 19.79
C ALA A 109 9.14 6.73 18.71
N ARG A 110 7.92 7.30 18.71
CA ARG A 110 6.91 7.04 17.66
C ARG A 110 7.35 7.54 16.28
N ALA A 111 7.99 8.71 16.21
CA ALA A 111 8.53 9.21 14.95
C ALA A 111 9.64 8.30 14.39
N ARG A 112 10.56 7.83 15.25
CA ARG A 112 11.60 6.84 14.89
C ARG A 112 10.98 5.55 14.38
N PHE A 113 9.99 5.02 15.09
CA PHE A 113 9.27 3.82 14.65
C PHE A 113 8.64 4.01 13.27
N GLY A 114 8.01 5.16 13.02
CA GLY A 114 7.46 5.45 11.69
C GLY A 114 8.52 5.57 10.59
N TYR A 115 9.73 6.06 10.89
CA TYR A 115 10.84 6.03 9.92
C TYR A 115 11.31 4.60 9.61
N VAL A 116 11.39 3.74 10.63
CA VAL A 116 11.73 2.32 10.44
C VAL A 116 10.68 1.64 9.56
N LEU A 117 9.40 1.85 9.84
CA LEU A 117 8.32 1.33 9.00
C LEU A 117 8.40 1.88 7.57
N ALA A 118 8.64 3.18 7.41
CA ALA A 118 8.78 3.78 6.08
C ALA A 118 9.94 3.15 5.31
N ALA A 119 11.08 2.91 5.95
CA ALA A 119 12.22 2.22 5.34
C ALA A 119 11.87 0.78 4.94
N VAL A 120 11.18 0.01 5.80
CA VAL A 120 10.72 -1.35 5.47
C VAL A 120 9.80 -1.33 4.24
N PHE A 121 8.82 -0.43 4.21
CA PHE A 121 7.92 -0.31 3.05
C PHE A 121 8.62 0.17 1.79
N ALA A 122 9.61 1.08 1.89
CA ALA A 122 10.41 1.52 0.75
C ALA A 122 11.22 0.35 0.16
N THR A 123 11.85 -0.44 1.03
CA THR A 123 12.58 -1.64 0.60
C THR A 123 11.63 -2.65 -0.05
N ALA A 124 10.47 -2.91 0.58
CA ALA A 124 9.47 -3.82 0.02
C ALA A 124 8.93 -3.36 -1.33
N ALA A 125 8.76 -2.04 -1.53
CA ALA A 125 8.30 -1.44 -2.79
C ALA A 125 9.26 -1.69 -3.96
N VAL A 126 10.54 -1.95 -3.70
CA VAL A 126 11.55 -2.23 -4.73
C VAL A 126 11.84 -3.73 -4.83
N VAL A 127 12.05 -4.39 -3.70
CA VAL A 127 12.46 -5.81 -3.66
C VAL A 127 11.35 -6.73 -4.15
N LEU A 128 10.09 -6.52 -3.74
CA LEU A 128 9.00 -7.41 -4.16
C LEU A 128 8.76 -7.37 -5.68
N PRO A 129 8.64 -6.19 -6.32
CA PRO A 129 8.45 -6.16 -7.76
C PRO A 129 9.65 -6.69 -8.53
N ALA A 130 10.88 -6.37 -8.09
CA ALA A 130 12.09 -6.87 -8.74
C ALA A 130 12.20 -8.41 -8.64
N TYR A 131 11.89 -8.97 -7.46
CA TYR A 131 11.88 -10.42 -7.25
C TYR A 131 10.84 -11.11 -8.13
N LEU A 132 9.60 -10.61 -8.15
CA LEU A 132 8.53 -11.16 -8.98
C LEU A 132 8.85 -11.04 -10.47
N TRP A 133 9.46 -9.93 -10.91
CA TRP A 133 9.88 -9.76 -12.29
C TRP A 133 10.93 -10.80 -12.68
N HIS A 134 11.93 -10.99 -11.83
CA HIS A 134 12.99 -11.96 -12.05
C HIS A 134 12.47 -13.40 -12.10
N THR A 135 11.57 -13.79 -11.20
CA THR A 135 11.00 -15.15 -11.21
C THR A 135 10.14 -15.41 -12.44
N ILE A 136 9.35 -14.43 -12.90
CA ILE A 136 8.56 -14.57 -14.13
C ILE A 136 9.46 -14.68 -15.36
N ASP A 137 10.52 -13.88 -15.43
CA ASP A 137 11.49 -13.97 -16.53
C ASP A 137 12.20 -15.33 -16.57
N LEU A 138 12.45 -15.95 -15.41
CA LEU A 138 12.99 -17.32 -15.36
C LEU A 138 11.99 -18.37 -15.84
N LEU A 139 10.70 -18.20 -15.54
CA LEU A 139 9.64 -19.14 -15.93
C LEU A 139 9.22 -19.02 -17.41
N THR A 140 9.50 -17.87 -18.04
CA THR A 140 9.11 -17.57 -19.43
C THR A 140 10.24 -17.77 -20.43
N ARG A 141 11.48 -18.04 -19.96
CA ARG A 141 12.59 -18.38 -20.85
C ARG A 141 12.41 -19.81 -21.39
N PRO A 142 12.40 -20.00 -22.71
CA PRO A 142 12.30 -21.31 -23.35
C PRO A 142 13.54 -22.19 -23.12
#